data_AF-A0A6P8NFC7-F1
#
_entry.id   AF-A0A6P8NFC7-F1
#
_cell.length_a   1.000
_cell.length_b   1.000
_cell.length_c   1.000
_cell.angle_alpha   90.00
_cell.angle_beta   90.00
_cell.angle_gamma   90.00
#
_symmetry.space_group_name_H-M   'P 1'
#
loop_
_entity.id
_entity.type
_entity.pdbx_description
1 polymer ?
#
loop_
_entity_poly.entity_id
_entity_poly.type
_entity_poly.pdbx_seq_one_letter_code
_entity_poly.pdbx_strand_id
1 'polypeptide(L)'
;MQNGKVTSWIWLSLLSLTTIYVSTQATTLDPVTMRQVLPAYAVLKNVDLLNSSRCRTEVDEFRNAVDNHILWGLRALDTSAVPPGGFISGHNYWLGDRMGCTILSQNRTLFVSEGKRKNNTIYRNPNEEHPPFEFRFFIGRMRHSSTMQYHQELPDEDLITLGLCLPASCTKRDVATMLDKTLHDKTLLIGKLFAVHFRLIEVTDLVNDYQWLLSAKMISIIGVLLLLCTTAAAATAYDIFDHRTRINSENEIIALQGGNTEELENGTQGERKTDHNGSTPPESREQNRMNQYLLCFSLLRNVRPLFKIQEGVETLRIFYGMRVLGMLWIILAHLFMFGFHVMANKSLYYMMGGEILMEIINNATFSVDTFFFMSGFLSSYIFLKEQQKLKGTLSITEKAKMFVQIIIKRYIRLTPAYFVVILIAILNFTWHDHVSALLPYEHPSAKCSKYWWTNILYINNFYHWDDLCLTWSWYLPNDMQFFVFGNFLLILSITRF
;
A
#
# COMPACT_ATOMS: atom_id res chain seq x y z
N MET A 1 -32.42 -35.08 -66.28
CA MET A 1 -31.78 -34.68 -65.00
C MET A 1 -30.36 -34.19 -65.28
N GLN A 2 -30.14 -32.90 -65.57
CA GLN A 2 -28.77 -32.36 -65.72
C GLN A 2 -28.62 -30.84 -65.49
N ASN A 3 -29.71 -30.07 -65.45
CA ASN A 3 -29.63 -28.60 -65.27
C ASN A 3 -29.54 -28.10 -63.81
N GLY A 4 -29.67 -28.99 -62.80
CA GLY A 4 -29.64 -28.59 -61.39
C GLY A 4 -28.24 -28.48 -60.76
N LYS A 5 -27.19 -28.98 -61.43
CA LYS A 5 -25.82 -28.96 -60.89
C LYS A 5 -25.09 -27.65 -61.21
N VAL A 6 -25.29 -27.07 -62.40
CA VAL A 6 -24.53 -25.89 -62.85
C VAL A 6 -24.80 -24.65 -61.99
N THR A 7 -26.05 -24.45 -61.54
CA THR A 7 -26.41 -23.33 -60.68
C THR A 7 -25.78 -23.43 -59.29
N SER A 8 -25.68 -24.63 -58.71
CA SER A 8 -25.05 -24.84 -57.39
C SER A 8 -23.54 -24.54 -57.40
N TRP A 9 -22.83 -24.93 -58.47
CA TRP A 9 -21.40 -24.62 -58.61
C TRP A 9 -21.12 -23.13 -58.77
N ILE A 10 -22.00 -22.38 -59.44
CA ILE A 10 -21.89 -20.92 -59.59
C ILE A 10 -22.12 -20.22 -58.24
N TRP A 11 -23.11 -20.66 -57.45
CA TRP A 11 -23.35 -20.11 -56.11
C TRP A 11 -22.21 -20.44 -55.14
N LEU A 12 -21.65 -21.65 -55.19
CA LEU A 12 -20.48 -22.04 -54.36
C LEU A 12 -19.21 -21.26 -54.73
N SER A 13 -19.00 -20.96 -56.02
CA SER A 13 -17.86 -20.17 -56.46
C SER A 13 -18.04 -18.67 -56.19
N LEU A 14 -19.26 -18.14 -56.27
CA LEU A 14 -19.57 -16.78 -55.79
C LEU A 14 -19.39 -16.66 -54.27
N LEU A 15 -19.85 -17.66 -53.49
CA LEU A 15 -19.66 -17.67 -52.03
C LEU A 15 -18.17 -17.77 -51.66
N SER A 16 -17.40 -18.59 -52.38
CA SER A 16 -15.95 -18.71 -52.18
C SER A 16 -15.20 -17.42 -52.57
N LEU A 17 -15.58 -16.77 -53.68
CA LEU A 17 -15.03 -15.47 -54.07
C LEU A 17 -15.38 -14.37 -53.07
N THR A 18 -16.60 -14.34 -52.52
CA THR A 18 -16.97 -13.38 -51.47
C THR A 18 -16.27 -13.66 -50.14
N THR A 19 -16.08 -14.92 -49.77
CA THR A 19 -15.33 -15.28 -48.55
C THR A 19 -13.84 -15.01 -48.72
N ILE A 20 -13.27 -15.22 -49.91
CA ILE A 20 -11.88 -14.84 -50.23
C ILE A 20 -11.73 -13.31 -50.25
N TYR A 21 -12.68 -12.56 -50.82
CA TYR A 21 -12.64 -11.09 -50.84
C TYR A 21 -12.79 -10.46 -49.44
N VAL A 22 -13.66 -11.01 -48.59
CA VAL A 22 -13.80 -10.59 -47.18
C VAL A 22 -12.57 -10.98 -46.36
N SER A 23 -11.90 -12.09 -46.70
CA SER A 23 -10.65 -12.50 -46.04
C SER A 23 -9.44 -11.64 -46.44
N THR A 24 -9.41 -11.08 -47.66
CA THR A 24 -8.31 -10.23 -48.13
C THR A 24 -8.44 -8.77 -47.70
N GLN A 25 -9.62 -8.29 -47.30
CA GLN A 25 -9.79 -6.97 -46.67
C GLN A 25 -9.49 -6.95 -45.16
N ALA A 26 -9.24 -8.10 -44.53
CA ALA A 26 -9.04 -8.20 -43.09
C ALA A 26 -7.60 -7.91 -42.59
N THR A 27 -6.68 -7.44 -43.45
CA THR A 27 -5.25 -7.36 -43.09
C THR A 27 -4.56 -6.01 -43.34
N THR A 28 -5.29 -4.95 -43.71
CA THR A 28 -4.72 -3.60 -43.68
C THR A 28 -5.19 -2.87 -42.44
N LEU A 29 -4.26 -2.62 -41.52
CA LEU A 29 -4.48 -1.85 -40.31
C LEU A 29 -4.94 -0.43 -40.67
N ASP A 30 -6.24 -0.14 -40.55
CA ASP A 30 -6.81 1.16 -40.94
C ASP A 30 -6.36 2.25 -39.95
N PRO A 31 -5.60 3.27 -40.41
CA PRO A 31 -5.14 4.37 -39.55
C PRO A 31 -6.28 5.12 -38.87
N VAL A 32 -7.47 5.16 -39.47
CA VAL A 32 -8.66 5.78 -38.86
C VAL A 32 -9.11 4.97 -37.65
N THR A 33 -9.23 3.65 -37.80
CA THR A 33 -9.58 2.74 -36.71
C THR A 33 -8.55 2.79 -35.57
N MET A 34 -7.25 2.75 -35.88
CA MET A 34 -6.20 2.89 -34.85
C MET A 34 -6.32 4.21 -34.08
N ARG A 35 -6.54 5.33 -34.78
CA ARG A 35 -6.73 6.65 -34.17
C ARG A 35 -7.97 6.73 -33.28
N GLN A 36 -8.98 5.92 -33.56
CA GLN A 36 -10.20 5.87 -32.77
C GLN A 36 -10.06 4.97 -31.53
N VAL A 37 -9.33 3.86 -31.63
CA VAL A 37 -9.29 2.83 -30.57
C VAL A 37 -8.08 2.98 -29.64
N LEU A 38 -6.95 3.48 -30.14
CA LEU A 38 -5.67 3.53 -29.41
C LEU A 38 -5.33 4.98 -29.03
N PRO A 39 -5.48 5.37 -27.75
CA PRO A 39 -5.20 6.73 -27.30
C PRO A 39 -3.79 7.21 -27.62
N ALA A 40 -2.78 6.35 -27.42
CA ALA A 40 -1.40 6.67 -27.76
C ALA A 40 -1.24 7.01 -29.24
N TYR A 41 -1.73 6.17 -30.16
CA TYR A 41 -1.66 6.46 -31.59
C TYR A 41 -2.39 7.75 -31.97
N ALA A 42 -3.54 8.03 -31.33
CA ALA A 42 -4.27 9.27 -31.53
C ALA A 42 -3.45 10.51 -31.11
N VAL A 43 -2.71 10.42 -29.99
CA VAL A 43 -1.77 11.44 -29.53
C VAL A 43 -0.63 11.64 -30.53
N LEU A 44 -0.03 10.56 -31.06
CA LEU A 44 1.08 10.66 -32.04
C LEU A 44 0.68 11.37 -33.34
N LYS A 45 -0.60 11.36 -33.71
CA LYS A 45 -1.09 12.08 -34.90
C LYS A 45 -1.12 13.61 -34.72
N ASN A 46 -1.00 14.12 -33.50
CA ASN A 46 -1.01 15.56 -33.19
C ASN A 46 0.40 16.16 -33.01
N VAL A 47 1.43 15.43 -33.45
CA VAL A 47 2.85 15.82 -33.38
C VAL A 47 3.16 17.17 -34.04
N ASP A 48 2.40 17.57 -35.05
CA ASP A 48 2.58 18.85 -35.75
C ASP A 48 2.33 20.09 -34.87
N LEU A 49 1.69 19.91 -33.71
CA LEU A 49 1.49 20.97 -32.71
C LEU A 49 2.73 21.25 -31.86
N LEU A 50 3.75 20.39 -31.92
CA LEU A 50 4.91 20.50 -31.05
C LEU A 50 5.93 21.51 -31.59
N ASN A 51 6.35 22.42 -30.70
CA ASN A 51 7.43 23.36 -30.96
C ASN A 51 8.82 22.75 -30.69
N SER A 52 8.89 21.67 -29.91
CA SER A 52 10.15 20.97 -29.59
C SER A 52 10.67 20.22 -30.81
N SER A 53 11.83 20.60 -31.33
CA SER A 53 12.41 19.96 -32.52
C SER A 53 12.69 18.47 -32.28
N ARG A 54 13.22 18.11 -31.10
CA ARG A 54 13.61 16.73 -30.78
C ARG A 54 12.42 15.81 -30.50
N CYS A 55 11.52 16.21 -29.61
CA CYS A 55 10.33 15.40 -29.28
C CYS A 55 9.46 15.21 -30.52
N ARG A 56 9.31 16.25 -31.36
CA ARG A 56 8.59 16.15 -32.63
C ARG A 56 9.17 15.05 -33.53
N THR A 57 10.49 15.07 -33.76
CA THR A 57 11.16 14.06 -34.59
C THR A 57 11.01 12.64 -34.02
N GLU A 58 11.22 12.45 -32.71
CA GLU A 58 11.12 11.12 -32.08
C GLU A 58 9.66 10.60 -32.08
N VAL A 59 8.66 11.47 -31.92
CA VAL A 59 7.23 11.12 -32.03
C VAL A 59 6.86 10.76 -33.47
N ASP A 60 7.34 11.50 -34.47
CA ASP A 60 7.14 11.18 -35.88
C ASP A 60 7.77 9.82 -36.24
N GLU A 61 8.98 9.55 -35.75
CA GLU A 61 9.65 8.27 -35.94
C GLU A 61 8.90 7.12 -35.26
N PHE A 62 8.39 7.34 -34.04
CA PHE A 62 7.54 6.38 -33.36
C PHE A 62 6.26 6.08 -34.15
N ARG A 63 5.57 7.12 -34.64
CA ARG A 63 4.37 6.95 -35.48
C ARG A 63 4.69 6.16 -36.75
N ASN A 64 5.79 6.49 -37.43
CA ASN A 64 6.21 5.82 -38.65
C ASN A 64 6.59 4.35 -38.38
N ALA A 65 7.18 4.05 -37.22
CA ALA A 65 7.48 2.68 -36.82
C ALA A 65 6.21 1.85 -36.62
N VAL A 66 5.17 2.44 -36.02
CA VAL A 66 3.84 1.78 -35.92
C VAL A 66 3.23 1.57 -37.31
N ASP A 67 3.20 2.60 -38.15
CA ASP A 67 2.61 2.53 -39.49
C ASP A 67 3.31 1.49 -40.38
N ASN A 68 4.62 1.31 -40.21
CA ASN A 68 5.44 0.30 -40.91
C ASN A 68 5.54 -1.05 -40.19
N HIS A 69 4.78 -1.27 -39.11
CA HIS A 69 4.75 -2.53 -38.35
C HIS A 69 6.11 -2.96 -37.76
N ILE A 70 6.96 -1.98 -37.43
CA ILE A 70 8.26 -2.21 -36.80
C ILE A 70 8.06 -2.64 -35.34
N LEU A 71 8.75 -3.71 -34.93
CA LEU A 71 8.51 -4.40 -33.67
C LEU A 71 8.61 -3.48 -32.43
N TRP A 72 9.65 -2.66 -32.30
CA TRP A 72 9.79 -1.75 -31.14
C TRP A 72 8.65 -0.73 -31.07
N GLY A 73 8.17 -0.25 -32.21
CA GLY A 73 7.05 0.70 -32.29
C GLY A 73 5.75 0.06 -31.84
N LEU A 74 5.46 -1.15 -32.32
CA LEU A 74 4.30 -1.90 -31.87
C LEU A 74 4.37 -2.24 -30.38
N ARG A 75 5.56 -2.57 -29.85
CA ARG A 75 5.76 -2.78 -28.41
C ARG A 75 5.50 -1.52 -27.58
N ALA A 76 6.02 -0.36 -28.01
CA ALA A 76 5.76 0.91 -27.33
C ALA A 76 4.25 1.24 -27.32
N LEU A 77 3.56 1.00 -28.44
CA LEU A 77 2.12 1.18 -28.55
C LEU A 77 1.34 0.24 -27.62
N ASP A 78 1.71 -1.04 -27.58
CA ASP A 78 1.11 -2.08 -26.73
C ASP A 78 1.30 -1.80 -25.23
N THR A 79 2.43 -1.21 -24.84
CA THR A 79 2.66 -0.79 -23.45
C THR A 79 1.82 0.43 -23.03
N SER A 80 1.27 1.18 -23.99
CA SER A 80 0.38 2.30 -23.69
C SER A 80 -1.04 1.80 -23.39
N ALA A 81 -1.79 2.58 -22.61
CA ALA A 81 -3.13 2.18 -22.20
C ALA A 81 -4.15 2.22 -23.34
N VAL A 82 -5.09 1.27 -23.28
CA VAL A 82 -6.30 1.21 -24.11
C VAL A 82 -7.52 1.27 -23.19
N PRO A 83 -8.63 1.91 -23.59
CA PRO A 83 -9.86 1.91 -22.80
C PRO A 83 -10.34 0.47 -22.52
N PRO A 84 -10.40 0.02 -21.25
CA PRO A 84 -10.87 -1.30 -20.89
C PRO A 84 -12.40 -1.37 -20.93
N GLY A 85 -12.93 -2.60 -20.87
CA GLY A 85 -14.35 -2.81 -20.62
C GLY A 85 -14.77 -2.39 -19.21
N GLY A 86 -16.04 -2.06 -19.03
CA GLY A 86 -16.60 -1.68 -17.72
C GLY A 86 -16.79 -0.18 -17.50
N PHE A 87 -16.68 0.66 -18.55
CA PHE A 87 -16.89 2.11 -18.45
C PHE A 87 -18.24 2.46 -17.79
N ILE A 88 -19.34 1.81 -18.19
CA ILE A 88 -20.67 2.04 -17.60
C ILE A 88 -20.67 1.78 -16.07
N SER A 89 -19.90 0.79 -15.62
CA SER A 89 -19.79 0.37 -14.22
C SER A 89 -18.76 1.18 -13.40
N GLY A 90 -18.10 2.17 -14.01
CA GLY A 90 -17.12 3.04 -13.35
C GLY A 90 -15.64 2.76 -13.66
N HIS A 91 -15.32 1.98 -14.70
CA HIS A 91 -13.93 1.64 -15.03
C HIS A 91 -13.18 2.79 -15.73
N ASN A 92 -12.60 3.64 -14.89
CA ASN A 92 -11.88 4.85 -15.31
C ASN A 92 -10.35 4.73 -15.19
N TYR A 93 -9.82 3.54 -14.90
CA TYR A 93 -8.39 3.27 -14.79
C TYR A 93 -7.82 2.66 -16.08
N TRP A 94 -7.26 3.48 -16.96
CA TRP A 94 -6.63 3.08 -18.21
C TRP A 94 -5.11 3.10 -18.02
N LEU A 95 -4.57 2.11 -17.30
CA LEU A 95 -3.22 2.24 -16.71
C LEU A 95 -2.05 1.91 -17.66
N GLY A 96 -2.24 1.02 -18.64
CA GLY A 96 -1.14 0.53 -19.50
C GLY A 96 -0.06 -0.26 -18.74
N ASP A 97 1.07 -0.55 -19.38
CA ASP A 97 2.22 -1.25 -18.80
C ASP A 97 3.42 -0.33 -18.62
N ARG A 98 3.51 0.28 -17.43
CA ARG A 98 4.66 1.11 -17.03
C ARG A 98 5.98 0.35 -17.04
N MET A 99 5.98 -0.90 -16.56
CA MET A 99 7.21 -1.68 -16.44
C MET A 99 7.74 -2.03 -17.82
N GLY A 100 6.85 -2.47 -18.73
CA GLY A 100 7.18 -2.72 -20.13
C GLY A 100 7.76 -1.49 -20.82
N CYS A 101 7.17 -0.31 -20.63
CA CYS A 101 7.68 0.95 -21.18
C CYS A 101 9.11 1.28 -20.67
N THR A 102 9.37 1.02 -19.38
CA THR A 102 10.70 1.24 -18.79
C THR A 102 11.73 0.26 -19.36
N ILE A 103 11.36 -1.02 -19.49
CA ILE A 103 12.22 -2.08 -20.03
C ILE A 103 12.54 -1.85 -21.52
N LEU A 104 11.61 -1.26 -22.27
CA LEU A 104 11.79 -0.95 -23.69
C LEU A 104 13.05 -0.10 -23.94
N SER A 105 13.38 0.80 -23.01
CA SER A 105 14.55 1.69 -23.08
C SER A 105 15.86 1.02 -22.64
N GLN A 106 15.81 -0.16 -22.01
CA GLN A 106 16.99 -0.81 -21.40
C GLN A 106 17.72 -1.78 -22.34
N ASN A 107 17.38 -1.80 -23.63
CA ASN A 107 17.93 -2.73 -24.64
C ASN A 107 18.01 -4.20 -24.18
N ARG A 108 17.04 -4.63 -23.36
CA ARG A 108 16.93 -6.02 -22.91
C ARG A 108 16.14 -6.83 -23.93
N THR A 109 16.74 -7.91 -24.44
CA THR A 109 16.08 -8.86 -25.32
C THR A 109 15.35 -9.93 -24.51
N LEU A 110 14.15 -10.30 -24.93
CA LEU A 110 13.39 -11.39 -24.30
C LEU A 110 13.95 -12.73 -24.80
N PHE A 111 14.19 -13.67 -23.88
CA PHE A 111 14.66 -15.00 -24.24
C PHE A 111 13.59 -15.73 -25.06
N VAL A 112 13.94 -16.11 -26.30
CA VAL A 112 13.14 -16.99 -27.16
C VAL A 112 13.86 -18.33 -27.29
N SER A 113 13.14 -19.43 -27.05
CA SER A 113 13.75 -20.75 -27.14
C SER A 113 14.27 -21.04 -28.55
N GLU A 114 15.44 -21.67 -28.63
CA GLU A 114 16.14 -21.91 -29.90
C GLU A 114 15.30 -22.75 -30.88
N GLY A 115 14.57 -23.73 -30.37
CA GLY A 115 13.66 -24.57 -31.17
C GLY A 115 12.47 -23.78 -31.76
N LYS A 116 11.99 -22.75 -31.07
CA LYS A 116 10.97 -21.84 -31.62
C LYS A 116 11.57 -20.88 -32.63
N ARG A 117 12.80 -20.38 -32.40
CA ARG A 117 13.50 -19.50 -33.35
C ARG A 117 13.74 -20.16 -34.72
N LYS A 118 14.01 -21.47 -34.74
CA LYS A 118 14.22 -22.25 -35.98
C LYS A 118 12.92 -22.57 -36.72
N ASN A 119 11.78 -22.64 -36.03
CA ASN A 119 10.48 -23.03 -36.59
C ASN A 119 9.52 -21.84 -36.80
N ASN A 120 9.89 -20.62 -36.43
CA ASN A 120 8.97 -19.49 -36.55
C ASN A 120 8.95 -18.96 -37.99
N THR A 121 7.82 -19.12 -38.66
CA THR A 121 7.51 -18.41 -39.92
C THR A 121 7.35 -16.90 -39.70
N ILE A 122 7.22 -16.45 -38.45
CA ILE A 122 7.23 -15.05 -38.04
C ILE A 122 8.68 -14.69 -37.66
N TYR A 123 9.41 -14.14 -38.62
CA TYR A 123 10.74 -13.57 -38.41
C TYR A 123 10.64 -12.38 -37.43
N ARG A 124 11.33 -12.45 -36.29
CA ARG A 124 11.60 -11.28 -35.45
C ARG A 124 12.93 -10.70 -35.91
N ASN A 125 12.91 -9.51 -36.53
CA ASN A 125 14.11 -8.81 -36.91
C ASN A 125 14.80 -8.27 -35.65
N PRO A 126 15.99 -8.77 -35.27
CA PRO A 126 16.69 -8.29 -34.07
C PRO A 126 17.06 -6.80 -34.16
N ASN A 127 17.23 -6.27 -35.38
CA ASN A 127 17.55 -4.86 -35.63
C ASN A 127 16.34 -3.93 -35.34
N GLU A 128 15.13 -4.49 -35.26
CA GLU A 128 13.89 -3.75 -34.99
C GLU A 128 13.37 -3.98 -33.56
N GLU A 129 14.11 -4.73 -32.73
CA GLU A 129 13.67 -5.07 -31.38
C GLU A 129 13.83 -3.90 -30.40
N HIS A 130 14.74 -2.97 -30.71
CA HIS A 130 15.13 -1.85 -29.86
C HIS A 130 14.79 -0.50 -30.50
N PRO A 131 14.21 0.43 -29.73
CA PRO A 131 13.97 1.78 -30.22
C PRO A 131 15.28 2.58 -30.34
N PRO A 132 15.33 3.59 -31.22
CA PRO A 132 16.51 4.45 -31.38
C PRO A 132 16.65 5.51 -30.28
N PHE A 133 15.64 5.65 -29.41
CA PHE A 133 15.59 6.62 -28.30
C PHE A 133 14.88 6.01 -27.09
N GLU A 134 15.05 6.66 -25.94
CA GLU A 134 14.42 6.25 -24.69
C GLU A 134 12.94 6.64 -24.65
N PHE A 135 12.15 5.86 -23.91
CA PHE A 135 10.75 6.10 -23.61
C PHE A 135 10.55 6.45 -22.14
N ARG A 136 9.49 7.21 -21.86
CA ARG A 136 8.99 7.52 -20.51
C ARG A 136 7.49 7.25 -20.43
N PHE A 137 7.08 6.88 -19.22
CA PHE A 137 5.68 6.63 -18.92
C PHE A 137 5.01 7.89 -18.34
N PHE A 138 4.02 8.39 -19.06
CA PHE A 138 3.23 9.56 -18.72
C PHE A 138 1.83 9.14 -18.27
N ILE A 139 1.28 9.88 -17.32
CA ILE A 139 -0.09 9.73 -16.85
C ILE A 139 -0.85 11.01 -17.20
N GLY A 140 -1.85 10.89 -18.07
CA GLY A 140 -2.84 11.93 -18.32
C GLY A 140 -4.05 11.72 -17.44
N ARG A 141 -4.39 12.72 -16.61
CA ARG A 141 -5.61 12.73 -15.80
C ARG A 141 -6.64 13.62 -16.45
N MET A 142 -7.82 13.07 -16.72
CA MET A 142 -8.90 13.79 -17.39
C MET A 142 -10.23 13.51 -16.72
N ARG A 143 -11.09 14.51 -16.62
CA ARG A 143 -12.46 14.35 -16.16
C ARG A 143 -13.39 14.09 -17.32
N HIS A 144 -14.44 13.30 -17.09
CA HIS A 144 -15.44 13.03 -18.09
C HIS A 144 -16.84 13.48 -17.69
N SER A 145 -17.58 14.07 -18.63
CA SER A 145 -19.03 14.22 -18.50
C SER A 145 -19.69 13.23 -19.45
N SER A 146 -20.24 12.14 -18.91
CA SER A 146 -21.04 11.16 -19.66
C SER A 146 -22.28 10.85 -18.84
N THR A 147 -23.45 10.82 -19.47
CA THR A 147 -24.69 10.41 -18.81
C THR A 147 -24.89 8.89 -18.79
N MET A 148 -23.94 8.13 -19.36
CA MET A 148 -24.05 6.67 -19.54
C MET A 148 -23.37 5.88 -18.42
N GLN A 149 -22.45 6.49 -17.68
CA GLN A 149 -21.83 5.87 -16.50
C GLN A 149 -22.75 6.02 -15.29
N TYR A 150 -22.81 5.00 -14.43
CA TYR A 150 -23.53 5.12 -13.16
C TYR A 150 -22.81 6.11 -12.25
N HIS A 151 -23.49 7.22 -11.93
CA HIS A 151 -23.03 8.23 -10.99
C HIS A 151 -23.55 7.92 -9.59
N GLN A 152 -22.64 7.87 -8.62
CA GLN A 152 -22.91 7.53 -7.21
C GLN A 152 -22.49 8.66 -6.26
N GLU A 153 -22.21 9.85 -6.81
CA GLU A 153 -21.72 11.03 -6.07
C GLU A 153 -20.41 10.74 -5.32
N LEU A 154 -19.59 9.83 -5.85
CA LEU A 154 -18.30 9.51 -5.27
C LEU A 154 -17.28 10.58 -5.66
N PRO A 155 -16.33 10.93 -4.78
CA PRO A 155 -15.27 11.85 -5.16
C PRO A 155 -14.40 11.27 -6.26
N ASP A 156 -14.10 12.10 -7.25
CA ASP A 156 -13.35 11.76 -8.45
C ASP A 156 -13.90 10.54 -9.20
N GLU A 157 -15.21 10.31 -9.14
CA GLU A 157 -15.87 9.26 -9.93
C GLU A 157 -15.72 9.48 -11.42
N ASP A 158 -15.63 10.74 -11.86
CA ASP A 158 -15.48 11.14 -13.25
C ASP A 158 -14.01 11.21 -13.72
N LEU A 159 -13.06 10.87 -12.85
CA LEU A 159 -11.63 10.98 -13.14
C LEU A 159 -11.12 9.73 -13.86
N ILE A 160 -10.67 9.90 -15.10
CA ILE A 160 -9.95 8.88 -15.86
C ILE A 160 -8.44 9.09 -15.75
N THR A 161 -7.74 7.99 -15.47
CA THR A 161 -6.28 7.91 -15.45
C THR A 161 -5.80 7.17 -16.69
N LEU A 162 -5.14 7.87 -17.62
CA LEU A 162 -4.62 7.32 -18.88
C LEU A 162 -3.08 7.21 -18.85
N GLY A 163 -2.54 6.01 -18.98
CA GLY A 163 -1.11 5.73 -19.13
C GLY A 163 -0.63 5.74 -20.58
N LEU A 164 0.45 6.46 -20.87
CA LEU A 164 1.02 6.60 -22.21
C LEU A 164 2.53 6.36 -22.17
N CYS A 165 3.03 5.46 -23.02
CA CYS A 165 4.46 5.28 -23.24
C CYS A 165 4.89 6.12 -24.45
N LEU A 166 5.62 7.21 -24.20
CA LEU A 166 6.02 8.19 -25.22
C LEU A 166 7.52 8.47 -25.15
N PRO A 167 8.14 9.06 -26.18
CA PRO A 167 9.57 9.38 -26.18
C PRO A 167 9.98 10.23 -24.96
N ALA A 168 11.12 9.89 -24.37
CA ALA A 168 11.65 10.51 -23.16
C ALA A 168 12.04 11.99 -23.33
N SER A 169 12.27 12.41 -24.58
CA SER A 169 12.55 13.81 -24.94
C SER A 169 11.35 14.74 -24.80
N CYS A 170 10.14 14.19 -24.74
CA CYS A 170 8.91 14.96 -24.61
C CYS A 170 8.70 15.46 -23.18
N THR A 171 8.32 16.73 -23.03
CA THR A 171 7.97 17.29 -21.73
C THR A 171 6.51 17.04 -21.39
N LYS A 172 6.15 17.15 -20.11
CA LYS A 172 4.74 17.09 -19.65
C LYS A 172 3.83 18.05 -20.43
N ARG A 173 4.35 19.24 -20.81
CA ARG A 173 3.61 20.22 -21.61
C ARG A 173 3.38 19.75 -23.04
N ASP A 174 4.41 19.17 -23.68
CA ASP A 174 4.29 18.62 -25.04
C ASP A 174 3.21 17.52 -25.11
N VAL A 175 3.25 16.60 -24.15
CA VAL A 175 2.26 15.52 -24.04
C VAL A 175 0.86 16.09 -23.75
N ALA A 176 0.75 17.08 -22.86
CA ALA A 176 -0.51 17.75 -22.58
C ALA A 176 -1.09 18.43 -23.84
N THR A 177 -0.28 19.12 -24.64
CA THR A 177 -0.74 19.75 -25.89
C THR A 177 -1.28 18.74 -26.89
N MET A 178 -0.57 17.62 -27.11
CA MET A 178 -1.04 16.58 -28.04
C MET A 178 -2.29 15.86 -27.53
N LEU A 179 -2.33 15.55 -26.23
CA LEU A 179 -3.45 14.86 -25.59
C LEU A 179 -4.70 15.75 -25.55
N ASP A 180 -4.56 17.02 -25.16
CA ASP A 180 -5.67 17.97 -25.13
C ASP A 180 -6.33 18.11 -26.50
N LYS A 181 -5.53 18.17 -27.58
CA LYS A 181 -6.04 18.16 -28.95
C LYS A 181 -6.83 16.88 -29.28
N THR A 182 -6.30 15.71 -28.92
CA THR A 182 -6.98 14.41 -29.12
C THR A 182 -8.36 14.38 -28.45
N LEU A 183 -8.44 14.90 -27.22
CA LEU A 183 -9.67 14.94 -26.44
C LEU A 183 -10.69 15.93 -27.03
N HIS A 184 -10.23 17.12 -27.42
CA HIS A 184 -11.07 18.16 -28.04
C HIS A 184 -11.65 17.73 -29.40
N ASP A 185 -10.85 17.06 -30.24
CA ASP A 185 -11.27 16.61 -31.57
C ASP A 185 -12.23 15.40 -31.51
N LYS A 186 -12.53 14.87 -30.31
CA LYS A 186 -13.41 13.71 -30.08
C LYS A 186 -13.01 12.51 -30.95
N THR A 187 -11.71 12.28 -31.09
CA THR A 187 -11.19 11.23 -31.99
C THR A 187 -11.47 9.84 -31.46
N LEU A 188 -11.48 9.67 -30.13
CA LEU A 188 -11.59 8.37 -29.49
C LEU A 188 -13.00 7.77 -29.63
N LEU A 189 -13.09 6.50 -30.03
CA LEU A 189 -14.33 5.74 -30.21
C LEU A 189 -15.16 5.71 -28.94
N ILE A 190 -14.52 5.48 -27.79
CA ILE A 190 -15.16 5.45 -26.47
C ILE A 190 -15.96 6.74 -26.20
N GLY A 191 -15.44 7.90 -26.65
CA GLY A 191 -16.12 9.18 -26.50
C GLY A 191 -17.39 9.30 -27.34
N LYS A 192 -17.38 8.72 -28.54
CA LYS A 192 -18.57 8.68 -29.41
C LYS A 192 -19.59 7.65 -28.92
N LEU A 193 -19.12 6.46 -28.54
CA LEU A 193 -19.95 5.32 -28.15
C LEU A 193 -20.74 5.60 -26.87
N PHE A 194 -20.11 6.20 -25.86
CA PHE A 194 -20.73 6.47 -24.55
C PHE A 194 -21.03 7.96 -24.32
N ALA A 195 -21.10 8.75 -25.38
CA ALA A 195 -21.37 10.20 -25.33
C ALA A 195 -20.53 10.92 -24.25
N VAL A 196 -19.21 10.66 -24.27
CA VAL A 196 -18.28 11.17 -23.27
C VAL A 196 -17.61 12.44 -23.77
N HIS A 197 -17.58 13.48 -22.93
CA HIS A 197 -16.72 14.64 -23.13
C HIS A 197 -15.60 14.64 -22.12
N PHE A 198 -14.36 14.64 -22.61
CA PHE A 198 -13.17 14.63 -21.79
C PHE A 198 -12.63 16.04 -21.60
N ARG A 199 -12.15 16.33 -20.39
CA ARG A 199 -11.42 17.55 -20.05
C ARG A 199 -10.10 17.17 -19.41
N LEU A 200 -8.98 17.53 -20.03
CA LEU A 200 -7.65 17.32 -19.46
C LEU A 200 -7.49 18.16 -18.18
N ILE A 201 -7.02 17.54 -17.10
CA ILE A 201 -6.70 18.21 -15.84
C ILE A 201 -5.19 18.41 -15.75
N GLU A 202 -4.42 17.33 -15.89
CA GLU A 202 -2.97 17.37 -15.78
C GLU A 202 -2.30 16.21 -16.50
N VAL A 203 -1.00 16.39 -16.78
CA VAL A 203 -0.11 15.33 -17.23
C VAL A 203 1.09 15.27 -16.29
N THR A 204 1.33 14.10 -15.73
CA THR A 204 2.49 13.80 -14.87
C THR A 204 3.37 12.74 -15.50
N ASP A 205 4.67 12.74 -15.17
CA ASP A 205 5.58 11.65 -15.46
C ASP A 205 5.78 10.81 -14.20
N LEU A 206 5.95 9.49 -14.34
CA LEU A 206 6.23 8.60 -13.19
C LEU A 206 7.73 8.40 -12.97
N VAL A 207 8.52 9.42 -13.28
CA VAL A 207 9.98 9.42 -13.08
C VAL A 207 10.25 9.82 -11.64
N ASN A 208 10.83 8.91 -10.86
CA ASN A 208 11.28 9.22 -9.51
C ASN A 208 12.69 9.83 -9.57
N ASP A 209 12.77 11.16 -9.56
CA ASP A 209 14.02 11.91 -9.54
C ASP A 209 14.63 12.01 -8.13
N TYR A 210 13.96 11.44 -7.13
CA TYR A 210 14.32 11.47 -5.71
C TYR A 210 14.47 12.89 -5.11
N GLN A 211 14.11 13.95 -5.84
CA GLN A 211 14.26 15.33 -5.36
C GLN A 211 13.38 15.61 -4.15
N TRP A 212 12.22 14.96 -4.07
CA TRP A 212 11.30 15.07 -2.93
C TRP A 212 11.93 14.66 -1.59
N LEU A 213 12.94 13.77 -1.59
CA LEU A 213 13.70 13.38 -0.40
C LEU A 213 14.55 14.53 0.16
N LEU A 214 14.93 15.50 -0.68
CA LEU A 214 15.77 16.63 -0.27
C LEU A 214 15.00 17.72 0.48
N SER A 215 13.67 17.59 0.59
CA SER A 215 12.89 18.53 1.40
C SER A 215 13.25 18.42 2.88
N ALA A 216 13.35 19.55 3.58
CA ALA A 216 13.70 19.59 5.01
C ALA A 216 12.78 18.71 5.87
N LYS A 217 11.49 18.64 5.51
CA LYS A 217 10.49 17.74 6.11
C LYS A 217 10.92 16.27 6.00
N MET A 218 11.28 15.82 4.79
CA MET A 218 11.65 14.42 4.55
C MET A 218 12.97 14.06 5.20
N ILE A 219 13.97 14.94 5.12
CA ILE A 219 15.26 14.75 5.80
C ILE A 219 15.04 14.57 7.31
N SER A 220 14.17 15.39 7.92
CA SER A 220 13.85 15.29 9.35
C SER A 220 13.17 13.96 9.70
N ILE A 221 12.18 13.53 8.91
CA ILE A 221 11.47 12.25 9.10
C ILE A 221 12.45 11.08 9.01
N ILE A 222 13.25 11.04 7.95
CA ILE A 222 14.24 9.98 7.71
C ILE A 222 15.29 9.98 8.83
N GLY A 223 15.76 11.15 9.25
CA GLY A 223 16.70 11.29 10.36
C GLY A 223 16.16 10.71 11.67
N VAL A 224 14.90 10.98 12.01
CA VAL A 224 14.25 10.40 13.21
C VAL A 224 14.13 8.88 13.11
N LEU A 225 13.67 8.36 11.95
CA LEU A 225 13.54 6.92 11.75
C LEU A 225 14.90 6.20 11.78
N LEU A 226 15.94 6.77 11.15
CA LEU A 226 17.30 6.25 11.19
C LEU A 226 17.89 6.29 12.61
N LEU A 227 17.64 7.35 13.37
CA LEU A 227 18.05 7.42 14.78
C LEU A 227 17.40 6.29 15.59
N LEU A 228 16.10 6.05 15.42
CA LEU A 228 15.43 4.93 16.09
C LEU A 228 16.01 3.58 15.67
N CYS A 229 16.21 3.35 14.36
CA CYS A 229 16.81 2.10 13.87
C CYS A 229 18.23 1.89 14.40
N THR A 230 19.07 2.93 14.40
CA THR A 230 20.45 2.84 14.90
C THR A 230 20.50 2.61 16.40
N THR A 231 19.64 3.28 17.19
CA THR A 231 19.52 3.02 18.64
C THR A 231 19.08 1.59 18.92
N ALA A 232 18.10 1.05 18.17
CA ALA A 232 17.65 -0.32 18.33
C ALA A 232 18.72 -1.34 17.93
N ALA A 233 19.45 -1.09 16.84
CA ALA A 233 20.57 -1.93 16.41
C ALA A 233 21.71 -1.93 17.44
N ALA A 234 22.11 -0.75 17.92
CA ALA A 234 23.14 -0.61 18.96
C ALA A 234 22.72 -1.28 20.28
N ALA A 235 21.47 -1.09 20.70
CA ALA A 235 20.92 -1.74 21.88
C ALA A 235 20.89 -3.26 21.75
N THR A 236 20.53 -3.78 20.58
CA THR A 236 20.50 -5.22 20.31
C THR A 236 21.91 -5.81 20.28
N ALA A 237 22.88 -5.09 19.68
CA ALA A 237 24.28 -5.50 19.69
C ALA A 237 24.85 -5.52 21.12
N TYR A 238 24.53 -4.50 21.93
CA TYR A 238 24.91 -4.46 23.34
C TYR A 238 24.28 -5.61 24.14
N ASP A 239 23.00 -5.92 23.91
CA ASP A 239 22.31 -7.04 24.56
C ASP A 239 22.94 -8.40 24.20
N ILE A 240 23.29 -8.62 22.93
CA ILE A 240 24.00 -9.83 22.48
C ILE A 240 25.38 -9.92 23.14
N PHE A 241 26.11 -8.81 23.20
CA PHE A 241 27.43 -8.76 23.85
C PHE A 241 27.31 -9.06 25.36
N ASP A 242 26.42 -8.38 26.08
CA ASP A 242 26.19 -8.60 27.52
C ASP A 242 25.79 -10.05 27.79
N HIS A 243 24.91 -10.61 26.96
CA HIS A 243 24.49 -12.01 27.08
C HIS A 243 25.64 -12.99 26.85
N ARG A 244 26.50 -12.76 25.84
CA ARG A 244 27.66 -13.62 25.57
C ARG A 244 28.72 -13.52 26.67
N THR A 245 28.96 -12.32 27.19
CA THR A 245 29.88 -12.11 28.32
C THR A 245 29.38 -12.84 29.57
N ARG A 246 28.08 -12.81 29.86
CA ARG A 246 27.47 -13.57 30.98
C ARG A 246 27.68 -15.07 30.83
N ILE A 247 27.37 -15.64 29.66
CA ILE A 247 27.54 -17.08 29.39
C ILE A 247 29.02 -17.48 29.54
N ASN A 248 29.95 -16.68 28.99
CA ASN A 248 31.38 -16.99 29.11
C ASN A 248 31.84 -16.95 30.57
N SER A 249 31.41 -15.97 31.37
CA SER A 249 31.75 -15.91 32.79
C SER A 249 31.13 -17.05 33.60
N GLU A 250 29.90 -17.46 33.30
CA GLU A 250 29.26 -18.61 33.94
C GLU A 250 30.00 -19.91 33.60
N ASN A 251 30.39 -20.10 32.34
CA ASN A 251 31.17 -21.26 31.92
C ASN A 251 32.57 -21.28 32.59
N GLU A 252 33.20 -20.12 32.78
CA GLU A 252 34.49 -20.01 33.47
C GLU A 252 34.36 -20.35 34.97
N ILE A 253 33.29 -19.91 35.64
CA ILE A 253 32.98 -20.28 37.03
C ILE A 253 32.71 -21.79 37.15
N ILE A 254 31.95 -22.36 36.23
CA ILE A 254 31.66 -23.80 36.21
C ILE A 254 32.95 -24.61 35.99
N ALA A 255 33.85 -24.15 35.11
CA ALA A 255 35.15 -24.79 34.90
C ALA A 255 36.03 -24.75 36.16
N LEU A 256 36.03 -23.63 36.90
CA LEU A 256 36.77 -23.50 38.17
C LEU A 256 36.18 -24.37 39.30
N GLN A 257 34.85 -24.54 39.36
CA GLN A 257 34.22 -25.46 40.32
C GLN A 257 34.43 -26.94 39.94
N GLY A 258 34.37 -27.27 38.65
CA GLY A 258 34.66 -28.63 38.15
C GLY A 258 36.09 -29.08 38.44
N GLY A 259 37.07 -28.19 38.27
CA GLY A 259 38.48 -28.48 38.58
C GLY A 259 38.78 -28.73 40.07
N ASN A 260 38.00 -28.15 40.98
CA ASN A 260 38.12 -28.41 42.42
C ASN A 260 37.43 -29.71 42.87
N THR A 261 36.60 -30.32 42.02
CA THR A 261 35.85 -31.54 42.37
C THR A 261 36.55 -32.81 41.87
N GLU A 262 37.55 -32.70 40.99
CA GLU A 262 38.32 -33.85 40.50
C GLU A 262 39.35 -34.41 41.52
N GLU A 263 39.62 -33.72 42.64
CA GLU A 263 40.48 -34.24 43.71
C GLU A 263 39.74 -34.99 44.84
N LEU A 264 38.41 -35.05 44.83
CA LEU A 264 37.68 -35.73 45.90
C LEU A 264 36.37 -36.38 45.42
N GLU A 265 36.44 -37.43 44.60
CA GLU A 265 35.45 -38.52 44.61
C GLU A 265 35.90 -39.70 43.73
N ASN A 266 36.81 -40.52 44.26
CA ASN A 266 36.94 -41.91 43.85
C ASN A 266 36.12 -42.75 44.85
N GLY A 267 34.83 -42.93 44.58
CA GLY A 267 34.01 -43.81 45.40
C GLY A 267 32.51 -43.68 45.20
N THR A 268 31.93 -44.76 44.68
CA THR A 268 30.53 -45.19 44.78
C THR A 268 29.53 -44.66 43.74
N GLN A 269 29.11 -45.59 42.87
CA GLN A 269 27.90 -45.53 42.05
C GLN A 269 26.64 -45.35 42.92
N GLY A 270 25.78 -44.41 42.54
CA GLY A 270 24.46 -44.20 43.14
C GLY A 270 23.56 -43.36 42.23
N GLU A 271 22.29 -43.75 42.16
CA GLU A 271 21.25 -43.36 41.20
C GLU A 271 21.04 -41.85 40.95
N ARG A 272 20.87 -41.50 39.66
CA ARG A 272 20.56 -40.15 39.19
C ARG A 272 19.03 -39.90 39.26
N LYS A 273 18.56 -39.21 40.30
CA LYS A 273 17.26 -38.50 40.28
C LYS A 273 17.50 -37.03 39.94
N THR A 274 16.99 -36.60 38.80
CA THR A 274 16.99 -35.20 38.36
C THR A 274 15.82 -34.45 39.00
N ASP A 275 16.07 -33.78 40.12
CA ASP A 275 15.21 -32.71 40.62
C ASP A 275 15.62 -31.39 39.95
N HIS A 276 14.78 -30.92 39.03
CA HIS A 276 14.85 -29.57 38.47
C HIS A 276 14.33 -28.54 39.50
N ASN A 277 15.12 -28.25 40.53
CA ASN A 277 14.94 -27.00 41.27
C ASN A 277 15.78 -25.92 40.59
N GLY A 278 15.08 -24.99 39.93
CA GLY A 278 15.67 -23.84 39.25
C GLY A 278 16.50 -23.01 40.21
N SER A 279 17.82 -23.04 39.98
CA SER A 279 18.76 -22.09 40.56
C SER A 279 18.36 -20.68 40.15
N THR A 280 18.11 -19.85 41.15
CA THR A 280 18.05 -18.40 41.03
C THR A 280 19.29 -17.89 40.28
N PRO A 281 19.16 -16.98 39.28
CA PRO A 281 20.32 -16.43 38.58
C PRO A 281 21.22 -15.68 39.57
N PRO A 282 22.55 -15.76 39.41
CA PRO A 282 23.48 -15.06 40.28
C PRO A 282 23.27 -13.54 40.16
N GLU A 283 23.47 -12.86 41.29
CA GLU A 283 23.24 -11.44 41.51
C GLU A 283 23.66 -10.56 40.32
N SER A 284 22.72 -9.74 39.87
CA SER A 284 22.93 -8.77 38.80
C SER A 284 24.04 -7.79 39.19
N ARG A 285 25.18 -7.86 38.49
CA ARG A 285 26.16 -6.77 38.39
C ARG A 285 25.39 -5.46 38.20
N GLU A 286 25.58 -4.46 39.08
CA GLU A 286 24.87 -3.17 39.03
C GLU A 286 24.97 -2.58 37.61
N GLN A 287 23.90 -2.78 36.83
CA GLN A 287 23.89 -2.35 35.44
C GLN A 287 23.59 -0.86 35.45
N ASN A 288 24.56 -0.05 35.01
CA ASN A 288 24.45 1.41 34.95
C ASN A 288 23.08 1.83 34.38
N ARG A 289 22.41 2.84 34.96
CA ARG A 289 21.06 3.27 34.54
C ARG A 289 20.96 3.53 33.03
N MET A 290 22.03 4.05 32.42
CA MET A 290 22.08 4.24 30.96
C MET A 290 22.00 2.92 30.18
N ASN A 291 22.64 1.86 30.66
CA ASN A 291 22.57 0.53 30.05
C ASN A 291 21.16 -0.05 30.16
N GLN A 292 20.46 0.20 31.27
CA GLN A 292 19.06 -0.22 31.42
C GLN A 292 18.14 0.49 30.42
N TYR A 293 18.29 1.80 30.24
CA TYR A 293 17.53 2.55 29.22
C TYR A 293 17.86 2.10 27.80
N LEU A 294 19.14 1.82 27.50
CA LEU A 294 19.54 1.31 26.20
C LEU A 294 18.92 -0.06 25.92
N LEU A 295 18.90 -0.97 26.89
CA LEU A 295 18.31 -2.31 26.75
C LEU A 295 16.79 -2.27 26.49
N CYS A 296 16.08 -1.17 26.81
CA CYS A 296 14.68 -0.99 26.41
C CYS A 296 14.49 -0.95 24.89
N PHE A 297 15.52 -0.57 24.13
CA PHE A 297 15.49 -0.53 22.66
C PHE A 297 16.01 -1.84 22.02
N SER A 298 16.44 -2.84 22.79
CA SER A 298 16.87 -4.13 22.24
C SER A 298 15.71 -4.84 21.56
N LEU A 299 15.83 -5.09 20.27
CA LEU A 299 14.80 -5.80 19.49
C LEU A 299 14.67 -7.24 19.99
N LEU A 300 15.79 -7.92 20.23
CA LEU A 300 15.82 -9.31 20.66
C LEU A 300 15.08 -9.51 21.99
N ARG A 301 15.31 -8.60 22.95
CA ARG A 301 14.68 -8.65 24.27
C ARG A 301 13.18 -8.38 24.23
N ASN A 302 12.74 -7.48 23.35
CA ASN A 302 11.32 -7.13 23.21
C ASN A 302 10.54 -8.14 22.37
N VAL A 303 11.18 -8.81 21.41
CA VAL A 303 10.53 -9.80 20.53
C VAL A 303 10.37 -11.16 21.21
N ARG A 304 11.31 -11.59 22.06
CA ARG A 304 11.22 -12.90 22.76
C ARG A 304 9.91 -13.08 23.56
N PRO A 305 9.45 -12.10 24.38
CA PRO A 305 8.19 -12.21 25.10
C PRO A 305 6.96 -12.28 24.17
N LEU A 306 7.03 -11.68 22.98
CA LEU A 306 5.92 -11.67 22.02
C LEU A 306 5.55 -13.10 21.55
N PHE A 307 6.56 -13.97 21.44
CA PHE A 307 6.38 -15.36 21.02
C PHE A 307 6.33 -16.35 22.20
N LYS A 308 6.41 -15.85 23.44
CA LYS A 308 6.32 -16.71 24.62
C LYS A 308 4.86 -17.04 24.92
N ILE A 309 4.48 -18.29 24.74
CA ILE A 309 3.16 -18.79 25.13
C ILE A 309 3.09 -18.77 26.66
N GLN A 310 2.16 -18.00 27.22
CA GLN A 310 1.88 -18.03 28.66
C GLN A 310 1.02 -19.25 29.00
N GLU A 311 1.66 -20.26 29.58
CA GLU A 311 0.98 -21.41 30.18
C GLU A 311 0.48 -21.01 31.58
N GLY A 312 -0.71 -20.43 31.65
CA GLY A 312 -1.34 -20.06 32.91
C GLY A 312 -2.86 -20.06 32.82
N VAL A 313 -3.54 -20.31 33.94
CA VAL A 313 -4.99 -20.18 34.07
C VAL A 313 -5.36 -18.69 34.15
N GLU A 314 -5.15 -17.95 33.07
CA GLU A 314 -5.62 -16.56 33.00
C GLU A 314 -7.14 -16.56 32.78
N THR A 315 -7.86 -15.92 33.71
CA THR A 315 -9.32 -15.75 33.70
C THR A 315 -9.83 -14.91 32.53
N LEU A 316 -8.94 -14.31 31.73
CA LEU A 316 -9.25 -13.34 30.68
C LEU A 316 -8.85 -13.79 29.27
N ARG A 317 -8.59 -15.10 29.06
CA ARG A 317 -8.13 -15.64 27.76
C ARG A 317 -9.07 -15.37 26.59
N ILE A 318 -10.38 -15.29 26.83
CA ILE A 318 -11.37 -14.98 25.79
C ILE A 318 -11.09 -13.65 25.08
N PHE A 319 -10.55 -12.66 25.79
CA PHE A 319 -10.22 -11.37 25.18
C PHE A 319 -9.09 -11.47 24.15
N TYR A 320 -8.19 -12.45 24.26
CA TYR A 320 -7.20 -12.68 23.21
C TYR A 320 -7.88 -13.15 21.91
N GLY A 321 -8.83 -14.08 21.99
CA GLY A 321 -9.60 -14.53 20.82
C GLY A 321 -10.43 -13.41 20.20
N MET A 322 -11.14 -12.63 21.03
CA MET A 322 -11.91 -11.46 20.58
C MET A 322 -11.04 -10.43 19.86
N ARG A 323 -9.83 -10.15 20.39
CA ARG A 323 -8.87 -9.24 19.74
C ARG A 323 -8.42 -9.74 18.38
N VAL A 324 -8.10 -11.02 18.25
CA VAL A 324 -7.63 -11.59 16.97
C VAL A 324 -8.74 -11.51 15.92
N LEU A 325 -9.95 -11.98 16.25
CA LEU A 325 -11.08 -11.94 15.31
C LEU A 325 -11.47 -10.50 14.95
N GLY A 326 -11.52 -9.60 15.95
CA GLY A 326 -11.80 -8.20 15.71
C GLY A 326 -10.74 -7.51 14.85
N MET A 327 -9.45 -7.81 15.06
CA MET A 327 -8.38 -7.23 14.26
C MET A 327 -8.44 -7.72 12.81
N LEU A 328 -8.73 -9.01 12.57
CA LEU A 328 -8.93 -9.55 11.23
C LEU A 328 -10.11 -8.87 10.52
N TRP A 329 -11.22 -8.64 11.23
CA TRP A 329 -12.38 -7.94 10.69
C TRP A 329 -12.04 -6.49 10.32
N ILE A 330 -11.35 -5.75 11.20
CA ILE A 330 -10.88 -4.39 10.92
C ILE A 330 -9.97 -4.35 9.69
N ILE A 331 -9.00 -5.28 9.58
CA ILE A 331 -8.08 -5.35 8.43
C ILE A 331 -8.87 -5.60 7.14
N LEU A 332 -9.81 -6.56 7.15
CA LEU A 332 -10.65 -6.87 6.00
C LEU A 332 -11.45 -5.64 5.56
N ALA A 333 -12.08 -4.94 6.50
CA ALA A 333 -12.87 -3.75 6.21
C ALA A 333 -12.06 -2.63 5.57
N HIS A 334 -10.88 -2.31 6.11
CA HIS A 334 -10.01 -1.28 5.55
C HIS A 334 -9.48 -1.66 4.17
N LEU A 335 -9.22 -2.94 3.90
CA LEU A 335 -8.82 -3.42 2.57
C LEU A 335 -9.90 -3.11 1.53
N PHE A 336 -11.17 -3.39 1.83
CA PHE A 336 -12.28 -3.08 0.94
C PHE A 336 -12.55 -1.57 0.84
N MET A 337 -12.51 -0.85 1.96
CA MET A 337 -12.73 0.60 2.01
C MET A 337 -11.70 1.37 1.17
N PHE A 338 -10.39 1.11 1.35
CA PHE A 338 -9.37 1.77 0.54
C PHE A 338 -9.29 1.22 -0.87
N GLY A 339 -9.50 -0.10 -1.03
CA GLY A 339 -9.56 -0.75 -2.34
C GLY A 339 -10.64 -0.15 -3.22
N PHE A 340 -11.81 0.17 -2.65
CA PHE A 340 -12.96 0.73 -3.36
C PHE A 340 -12.63 1.96 -4.19
N HIS A 341 -11.79 2.86 -3.69
CA HIS A 341 -11.41 4.05 -4.43
C HIS A 341 -10.56 3.76 -5.68
N VAL A 342 -9.82 2.65 -5.69
CA VAL A 342 -8.94 2.22 -6.80
C VAL A 342 -9.51 1.04 -7.61
N MET A 343 -10.72 0.60 -7.32
CA MET A 343 -11.38 -0.47 -8.08
C MET A 343 -11.80 0.00 -9.48
N ALA A 344 -11.63 -0.87 -10.45
CA ALA A 344 -12.11 -0.68 -11.82
C ALA A 344 -13.65 -0.55 -11.87
N ASN A 345 -14.41 -1.51 -11.35
CA ASN A 345 -15.87 -1.51 -11.48
C ASN A 345 -16.53 -1.09 -10.16
N LYS A 346 -16.41 0.19 -9.78
CA LYS A 346 -16.91 0.70 -8.49
C LYS A 346 -18.40 0.40 -8.27
N SER A 347 -19.22 0.48 -9.32
CA SER A 347 -20.66 0.21 -9.22
C SER A 347 -20.99 -1.23 -8.83
N LEU A 348 -20.10 -2.18 -9.14
CA LEU A 348 -20.29 -3.58 -8.76
C LEU A 348 -20.25 -3.76 -7.24
N TYR A 349 -19.48 -2.94 -6.53
CA TYR A 349 -19.43 -2.97 -5.07
C TYR A 349 -20.82 -2.73 -4.45
N TYR A 350 -21.55 -1.74 -4.96
CA TYR A 350 -22.90 -1.44 -4.50
C TYR A 350 -23.92 -2.51 -4.90
N MET A 351 -23.77 -3.09 -6.10
CA MET A 351 -24.62 -4.21 -6.52
C MET A 351 -24.46 -5.43 -5.62
N MET A 352 -23.25 -5.67 -5.10
CA MET A 352 -22.97 -6.74 -4.15
C MET A 352 -23.32 -6.38 -2.69
N GLY A 353 -23.75 -5.14 -2.41
CA GLY A 353 -23.96 -4.65 -1.05
C GLY A 353 -25.00 -5.42 -0.24
N GLY A 354 -25.95 -6.10 -0.90
CA GLY A 354 -26.95 -6.95 -0.25
C GLY A 354 -26.49 -8.37 0.08
N GLU A 355 -25.25 -8.74 -0.25
CA GLU A 355 -24.70 -10.03 0.13
C GLU A 355 -24.25 -10.01 1.60
N ILE A 356 -24.52 -11.09 2.34
CA ILE A 356 -24.19 -11.22 3.78
C ILE A 356 -22.71 -10.90 4.05
N LEU A 357 -21.80 -11.35 3.18
CA LEU A 357 -20.37 -11.07 3.34
C LEU A 357 -20.06 -9.57 3.21
N MET A 358 -20.69 -8.88 2.26
CA MET A 358 -20.52 -7.43 2.09
C MET A 358 -21.16 -6.65 3.25
N GLU A 359 -22.28 -7.11 3.80
CA GLU A 359 -22.86 -6.51 5.01
C GLU A 359 -21.93 -6.64 6.23
N ILE A 360 -21.28 -7.78 6.41
CA ILE A 360 -20.27 -7.97 7.47
C ILE A 360 -19.12 -6.99 7.27
N ILE A 361 -18.60 -6.86 6.05
CA ILE A 361 -17.49 -5.95 5.73
C ILE A 361 -17.88 -4.49 5.98
N ASN A 362 -19.05 -4.06 5.49
CA ASN A 362 -19.52 -2.68 5.61
C ASN A 362 -19.83 -2.28 7.06
N ASN A 363 -20.25 -3.23 7.92
CA ASN A 363 -20.57 -2.97 9.33
C ASN A 363 -19.40 -3.24 10.30
N ALA A 364 -18.16 -3.09 9.84
CA ALA A 364 -16.98 -3.35 10.66
C ALA A 364 -16.79 -2.41 11.87
N THR A 365 -17.57 -1.33 11.98
CA THR A 365 -17.60 -0.46 13.16
C THR A 365 -17.95 -1.22 14.44
N PHE A 366 -18.78 -2.27 14.37
CA PHE A 366 -19.08 -3.14 15.52
C PHE A 366 -17.84 -3.87 16.07
N SER A 367 -16.85 -4.14 15.21
CA SER A 367 -15.58 -4.68 15.66
C SER A 367 -14.85 -3.68 16.56
N VAL A 368 -14.91 -2.38 16.24
CA VAL A 368 -14.29 -1.31 17.05
C VAL A 368 -15.01 -1.18 18.40
N ASP A 369 -16.34 -1.31 18.43
CA ASP A 369 -17.12 -1.31 19.68
C ASP A 369 -16.68 -2.42 20.64
N THR A 370 -16.30 -3.58 20.10
CA THR A 370 -15.73 -4.67 20.89
C THR A 370 -14.42 -4.25 21.57
N PHE A 371 -13.56 -3.47 20.89
CA PHE A 371 -12.35 -2.91 21.49
C PHE A 371 -12.64 -1.85 22.56
N PHE A 372 -13.62 -0.98 22.34
CA PHE A 372 -14.06 -0.01 23.37
C PHE A 372 -14.58 -0.72 24.62
N PHE A 373 -15.41 -1.76 24.44
CA PHE A 373 -15.89 -2.59 25.55
C PHE A 373 -14.73 -3.24 26.32
N MET A 374 -13.77 -3.86 25.62
CA MET A 374 -12.59 -4.47 26.24
C MET A 374 -11.75 -3.46 27.02
N SER A 375 -11.55 -2.26 26.45
CA SER A 375 -10.80 -1.15 27.06
C SER A 375 -11.47 -0.70 28.37
N GLY A 376 -12.79 -0.48 28.35
CA GLY A 376 -13.57 -0.09 29.52
C GLY A 376 -13.63 -1.18 30.60
N PHE A 377 -13.85 -2.44 30.21
CA PHE A 377 -13.87 -3.58 31.13
C PHE A 377 -12.53 -3.73 31.85
N LEU A 378 -11.42 -3.74 31.11
CA LEU A 378 -10.10 -3.92 31.70
C LEU A 378 -9.70 -2.74 32.59
N SER A 379 -10.03 -1.51 32.20
CA SER A 379 -9.78 -0.32 33.02
C SER A 379 -10.53 -0.42 34.35
N SER A 380 -11.82 -0.79 34.32
CA SER A 380 -12.64 -0.94 35.53
C SER A 380 -12.16 -2.09 36.40
N TYR A 381 -11.83 -3.24 35.80
CA TYR A 381 -11.36 -4.42 36.50
C TYR A 381 -10.04 -4.16 37.25
N ILE A 382 -9.06 -3.52 36.59
CA ILE A 382 -7.77 -3.17 37.21
C ILE A 382 -7.99 -2.14 38.31
N PHE A 383 -8.80 -1.11 38.05
CA PHE A 383 -9.08 -0.05 39.03
C PHE A 383 -9.70 -0.61 40.31
N LEU A 384 -10.74 -1.44 40.21
CA LEU A 384 -11.40 -2.07 41.37
C LEU A 384 -10.42 -2.99 42.14
N LYS A 385 -9.55 -3.70 41.43
CA LYS A 385 -8.51 -4.55 42.06
C LYS A 385 -7.43 -3.75 42.77
N GLU A 386 -7.05 -2.59 42.25
CA GLU A 386 -6.12 -1.68 42.92
C GLU A 386 -6.78 -0.99 44.11
N GLN A 387 -8.06 -0.63 44.00
CA GLN A 387 -8.84 -0.04 45.08
C GLN A 387 -8.90 -0.96 46.31
N GLN A 388 -9.09 -2.27 46.12
CA GLN A 388 -9.08 -3.24 47.22
C GLN A 388 -7.78 -3.24 48.04
N LYS A 389 -6.66 -2.76 47.46
CA LYS A 389 -5.36 -2.68 48.15
C LYS A 389 -5.17 -1.37 48.90
N LEU A 390 -5.94 -0.33 48.57
CA LEU A 390 -5.87 0.96 49.23
C LEU A 390 -6.56 0.85 50.59
N LYS A 391 -5.83 1.19 51.66
CA LYS A 391 -6.37 1.28 53.02
C LYS A 391 -6.69 2.74 53.32
N GLY A 392 -7.99 3.06 53.46
CA GLY A 392 -8.48 4.38 53.86
C GLY A 392 -9.04 5.25 52.72
N THR A 393 -9.63 6.39 53.10
CA THR A 393 -10.21 7.36 52.17
C THR A 393 -9.12 8.27 51.60
N LEU A 394 -9.01 8.33 50.27
CA LEU A 394 -8.07 9.20 49.59
C LEU A 394 -8.53 10.66 49.66
N SER A 395 -7.59 11.58 49.90
CA SER A 395 -7.82 13.01 49.77
C SER A 395 -8.10 13.41 48.31
N ILE A 396 -8.71 14.59 48.12
CA ILE A 396 -9.00 15.13 46.77
C ILE A 396 -7.71 15.28 45.96
N THR A 397 -6.62 15.74 46.59
CA THR A 397 -5.31 15.92 45.95
C THR A 397 -4.71 14.58 45.49
N GLU A 398 -4.85 13.52 46.29
CA GLU A 398 -4.37 12.18 45.91
C GLU A 398 -5.19 11.58 44.76
N LYS A 399 -6.52 11.78 44.77
CA LYS A 399 -7.41 11.39 43.67
C LYS A 399 -7.03 12.10 42.37
N ALA A 400 -6.79 13.41 42.42
CA ALA A 400 -6.35 14.19 41.26
C ALA A 400 -4.97 13.72 40.75
N LYS A 401 -4.03 13.45 41.65
CA LYS A 401 -2.71 12.92 41.31
C LYS A 401 -2.81 11.54 40.63
N MET A 402 -3.62 10.65 41.18
CA MET A 402 -3.87 9.32 40.61
C MET A 402 -4.47 9.42 39.20
N PHE A 403 -5.49 10.28 39.03
CA PHE A 403 -6.13 10.53 37.74
C PHE A 403 -5.12 10.96 36.68
N VAL A 404 -4.33 12.00 36.97
CA VAL A 404 -3.31 12.53 36.06
C VAL A 404 -2.24 11.48 35.76
N GLN A 405 -1.79 10.72 36.75
CA GLN A 405 -0.80 9.67 36.56
C GLN A 405 -1.27 8.56 35.62
N ILE A 406 -2.52 8.10 35.76
CA ILE A 406 -3.10 7.05 34.91
C ILE A 406 -3.18 7.52 33.45
N ILE A 407 -3.60 8.77 33.22
CA ILE A 407 -3.69 9.38 31.89
C ILE A 407 -2.31 9.52 31.26
N ILE A 408 -1.33 10.08 31.98
CA ILE A 408 0.04 10.26 31.48
C ILE A 408 0.68 8.92 31.14
N LYS A 409 0.51 7.90 32.00
CA LYS A 409 1.04 6.54 31.73
C LYS A 409 0.47 5.96 30.45
N ARG A 410 -0.83 6.13 30.18
CA ARG A 410 -1.46 5.66 28.95
C ARG A 410 -0.97 6.45 27.73
N TYR A 411 -0.87 7.77 27.85
CA TYR A 411 -0.37 8.64 26.79
C TYR A 411 1.06 8.26 26.38
N ILE A 412 2.00 8.17 27.33
CA ILE A 412 3.39 7.80 27.06
C ILE A 412 3.50 6.38 26.48
N ARG A 413 2.56 5.48 26.81
CA ARG A 413 2.53 4.12 26.25
C ARG A 413 2.10 4.08 24.78
N LEU A 414 1.14 4.90 24.37
CA LEU A 414 0.51 4.83 23.04
C LEU A 414 1.14 5.81 22.04
N THR A 415 1.39 7.05 22.46
CA THR A 415 1.80 8.14 21.57
C THR A 415 3.11 7.88 20.82
N PRO A 416 4.17 7.29 21.40
CA PRO A 416 5.42 7.06 20.66
C PRO A 416 5.24 6.15 19.45
N ALA A 417 4.50 5.04 19.61
CA ALA A 417 4.21 4.13 18.51
C ALA A 417 3.35 4.83 17.44
N TYR A 418 2.35 5.59 17.88
CA TYR A 418 1.48 6.33 16.97
C TYR A 418 2.23 7.39 16.16
N PHE A 419 3.14 8.12 16.80
CA PHE A 419 3.99 9.09 16.14
C PHE A 419 4.86 8.45 15.06
N VAL A 420 5.49 7.30 15.34
CA VAL A 420 6.27 6.55 14.34
C VAL A 420 5.39 6.12 13.16
N VAL A 421 4.17 5.66 13.40
CA VAL A 421 3.22 5.31 12.32
C VAL A 421 2.89 6.53 11.45
N ILE A 422 2.68 7.70 12.04
CA ILE A 422 2.44 8.95 11.28
C ILE A 422 3.65 9.29 10.39
N LEU A 423 4.86 9.20 10.93
CA LEU A 423 6.09 9.45 10.18
C LEU A 423 6.25 8.50 8.99
N ILE A 424 6.04 7.20 9.22
CA ILE A 424 6.11 6.17 8.17
C ILE A 424 5.02 6.41 7.12
N ALA A 425 3.81 6.76 7.53
CA ALA A 425 2.71 7.06 6.61
C ALA A 425 3.05 8.26 5.72
N ILE A 426 3.49 9.39 6.29
CA ILE A 426 3.87 10.58 5.48
C ILE A 426 4.96 10.22 4.46
N LEU A 427 5.98 9.48 4.87
CA LEU A 427 7.05 9.02 3.97
C LEU A 427 6.51 8.11 2.86
N ASN A 428 5.70 7.11 3.21
CA ASN A 428 5.16 6.13 2.28
C ASN A 428 4.19 6.76 1.26
N PHE A 429 3.24 7.60 1.70
CA PHE A 429 2.27 8.21 0.80
C PHE A 429 2.90 9.28 -0.09
N THR A 430 3.91 10.02 0.38
CA THR A 430 4.62 10.96 -0.50
C THR A 430 5.40 10.22 -1.57
N TRP A 431 6.04 9.09 -1.24
CA TRP A 431 6.66 8.23 -2.25
C TRP A 431 5.61 7.74 -3.26
N HIS A 432 4.46 7.26 -2.77
CA HIS A 432 3.37 6.79 -3.62
C HIS A 432 2.85 7.85 -4.60
N ASP A 433 2.72 9.11 -4.16
CA ASP A 433 2.30 10.22 -5.03
C ASP A 433 3.24 10.44 -6.22
N HIS A 434 4.54 10.12 -6.08
CA HIS A 434 5.53 10.25 -7.15
C HIS A 434 5.65 8.99 -8.03
N VAL A 435 5.41 7.80 -7.48
CA VAL A 435 5.66 6.55 -8.20
C VAL A 435 4.41 5.87 -8.73
N SER A 436 3.22 6.17 -8.19
CA SER A 436 2.00 5.44 -8.50
C SER A 436 1.18 6.16 -9.55
N ALA A 437 0.62 5.40 -10.49
CA ALA A 437 -0.42 5.91 -11.38
C ALA A 437 -1.74 6.12 -10.64
N LEU A 438 -1.97 5.34 -9.57
CA LEU A 438 -3.15 5.40 -8.73
C LEU A 438 -2.96 6.50 -7.68
N LEU A 439 -3.95 7.39 -7.55
CA LEU A 439 -3.95 8.38 -6.50
C LEU A 439 -4.60 7.81 -5.23
N PRO A 440 -3.98 7.99 -4.06
CA PRO A 440 -4.64 7.64 -2.80
C PRO A 440 -5.78 8.63 -2.55
N TYR A 441 -6.99 8.11 -2.33
CA TYR A 441 -8.21 8.90 -2.09
C TYR A 441 -8.03 9.99 -1.02
N GLU A 442 -7.35 9.65 0.07
CA GLU A 442 -7.25 10.54 1.22
C GLU A 442 -6.14 11.58 1.12
N HIS A 443 -5.28 11.50 0.10
CA HIS A 443 -4.04 12.29 -0.01
C HIS A 443 -3.31 12.47 1.34
N PRO A 444 -2.91 11.38 2.04
CA PRO A 444 -2.39 11.49 3.41
C PRO A 444 -1.13 12.35 3.50
N SER A 445 -0.30 12.39 2.45
CA SER A 445 0.89 13.24 2.36
C SER A 445 0.58 14.72 2.60
N ALA A 446 -0.50 15.23 2.00
CA ALA A 446 -0.96 16.60 2.13
C ALA A 446 -1.67 16.84 3.47
N LYS A 447 -2.65 15.99 3.81
CA LYS A 447 -3.47 16.16 5.03
C LYS A 447 -2.64 16.03 6.31
N CYS A 448 -1.79 15.00 6.39
CA CYS A 448 -0.95 14.80 7.57
C CYS A 448 0.12 15.86 7.73
N SER A 449 0.61 16.48 6.66
CA SER A 449 1.53 17.61 6.79
C SER A 449 0.89 18.80 7.54
N LYS A 450 -0.43 18.98 7.44
CA LYS A 450 -1.18 20.06 8.09
C LYS A 450 -1.75 19.68 9.46
N TYR A 451 -2.26 18.46 9.62
CA TYR A 451 -3.07 18.06 10.77
C TYR A 451 -2.47 16.96 11.66
N TRP A 452 -1.23 16.52 11.44
CA TRP A 452 -0.59 15.47 12.27
C TRP A 452 -0.65 15.71 13.78
N TRP A 453 -0.61 16.97 14.21
CA TRP A 453 -0.63 17.36 15.62
C TRP A 453 -1.97 17.03 16.29
N THR A 454 -3.07 17.02 15.53
CA THR A 454 -4.41 16.66 16.05
C THR A 454 -4.48 15.21 16.49
N ASN A 455 -3.78 14.31 15.77
CA ASN A 455 -3.65 12.90 16.11
C ASN A 455 -2.87 12.71 17.41
N ILE A 456 -1.77 13.45 17.60
CA ILE A 456 -0.95 13.39 18.81
C ILE A 456 -1.70 13.90 20.04
N LEU A 457 -2.54 14.92 19.86
CA LEU A 457 -3.41 15.44 20.92
C LEU A 457 -4.68 14.59 21.15
N TYR A 458 -4.94 13.56 20.34
CA TYR A 458 -6.15 12.73 20.41
C TYR A 458 -7.46 13.55 20.27
N ILE A 459 -7.46 14.55 19.39
CA ILE A 459 -8.62 15.43 19.10
C ILE A 459 -9.00 15.44 17.62
N ASN A 460 -8.42 14.56 16.80
CA ASN A 460 -8.68 14.51 15.37
C ASN A 460 -10.16 14.22 15.04
N ASN A 461 -10.88 13.54 15.94
CA ASN A 461 -12.33 13.28 15.80
C ASN A 461 -13.23 14.53 15.97
N PHE A 462 -12.70 15.69 16.39
CA PHE A 462 -13.45 16.95 16.45
C PHE A 462 -13.33 17.79 15.18
N TYR A 463 -12.55 17.32 14.20
CA TYR A 463 -12.39 17.97 12.90
C TYR A 463 -13.31 17.35 11.85
N HIS A 464 -13.51 18.05 10.73
CA HIS A 464 -14.24 17.51 9.59
C HIS A 464 -13.55 16.25 9.05
N TRP A 465 -14.35 15.30 8.56
CA TRP A 465 -13.85 14.00 8.08
C TRP A 465 -12.80 14.16 6.97
N ASP A 466 -12.97 15.17 6.11
CA ASP A 466 -12.06 15.45 5.01
C ASP A 466 -10.71 16.02 5.45
N ASP A 467 -10.58 16.52 6.68
CA ASP A 467 -9.33 17.08 7.23
C ASP A 467 -8.53 16.06 8.06
N LEU A 468 -9.08 14.87 8.33
CA LEU A 468 -8.44 13.84 9.13
C LEU A 468 -7.08 13.40 8.52
N CYS A 469 -6.03 13.43 9.33
CA CYS A 469 -4.80 12.72 9.02
C CYS A 469 -4.95 11.25 9.46
N LEU A 470 -4.73 10.30 8.54
CA LEU A 470 -4.90 8.86 8.74
C LEU A 470 -6.31 8.50 9.25
N THR A 471 -7.31 8.47 8.37
CA THR A 471 -8.70 8.25 8.79
C THR A 471 -8.88 6.97 9.62
N TRP A 472 -8.22 5.87 9.26
CA TRP A 472 -8.26 4.58 10.00
C TRP A 472 -7.84 4.67 11.47
N SER A 473 -7.18 5.76 11.87
CA SER A 473 -6.78 6.03 13.24
C SER A 473 -7.86 6.74 14.08
N TRP A 474 -9.04 7.02 13.52
CA TRP A 474 -10.14 7.74 14.17
C TRP A 474 -10.61 7.13 15.49
N TYR A 475 -10.43 5.83 15.71
CA TYR A 475 -10.84 5.18 16.95
C TYR A 475 -9.93 5.50 18.15
N LEU A 476 -8.67 5.86 17.89
CA LEU A 476 -7.68 6.19 18.92
C LEU A 476 -8.07 7.41 19.78
N PRO A 477 -8.50 8.57 19.22
CA PRO A 477 -9.01 9.67 20.02
C PRO A 477 -10.23 9.27 20.85
N ASN A 478 -11.16 8.49 20.29
CA ASN A 478 -12.32 8.00 21.02
C ASN A 478 -11.92 7.12 22.21
N ASP A 479 -11.00 6.16 22.01
CA ASP A 479 -10.51 5.28 23.07
C ASP A 479 -9.78 6.05 24.18
N MET A 480 -9.00 7.08 23.85
CA MET A 480 -8.36 7.95 24.84
C MET A 480 -9.38 8.80 25.60
N GLN A 481 -10.35 9.39 24.90
CA GLN A 481 -11.41 10.21 25.51
C GLN A 481 -12.32 9.39 26.42
N PHE A 482 -12.75 8.21 25.98
CA PHE A 482 -13.53 7.26 26.79
C PHE A 482 -12.73 6.77 27.99
N PHE A 483 -11.41 6.59 27.86
CA PHE A 483 -10.58 6.25 29.01
C PHE A 483 -10.50 7.38 30.04
N VAL A 484 -10.30 8.62 29.60
CA VAL A 484 -10.27 9.80 30.48
C VAL A 484 -11.62 9.92 31.20
N PHE A 485 -12.72 9.85 30.46
CA PHE A 485 -14.06 9.95 31.02
C PHE A 485 -14.40 8.77 31.95
N GLY A 486 -14.08 7.55 31.54
CA GLY A 486 -14.32 6.34 32.34
C GLY A 486 -13.53 6.35 33.66
N ASN A 487 -12.26 6.75 33.64
CA ASN A 487 -11.47 6.86 34.87
C ASN A 487 -11.94 8.02 35.76
N PHE A 488 -12.43 9.11 35.17
CA PHE A 488 -13.06 10.18 35.94
C PHE A 488 -14.27 9.66 36.72
N LEU A 489 -15.16 8.90 36.07
CA LEU A 489 -16.31 8.28 36.74
C LEU A 489 -15.89 7.26 37.82
N LEU A 490 -14.87 6.44 37.55
CA LEU A 490 -14.36 5.46 38.50
C LEU A 490 -13.80 6.15 39.76
N ILE A 491 -13.01 7.22 39.61
CA ILE A 491 -12.48 7.99 40.74
C ILE A 491 -13.59 8.70 41.51
N LEU A 492 -14.60 9.22 40.81
CA LEU A 492 -15.78 9.79 41.44
C LEU A 492 -16.53 8.73 42.27
N SER A 493 -16.61 7.48 41.83
CA SER A 493 -17.31 6.42 42.57
C SER A 493 -16.69 6.14 43.96
N ILE A 494 -15.39 6.37 44.14
CA ILE A 494 -14.68 6.26 45.43
C ILE A 494 -15.08 7.39 46.41
N THR A 495 -15.82 8.43 46.00
CA THR A 495 -16.27 9.50 46.93
C THR A 495 -17.43 9.11 47.84
N ARG A 496 -18.10 7.96 47.61
CA ARG A 496 -19.32 7.57 48.33
C ARG A 496 -19.23 6.32 49.21
N PHE A 497 -18.02 5.77 49.43
CA PHE A 497 -17.80 4.63 50.34
C PHE A 497 -16.85 4.98 51.48
#